data_AF-A0A0G0XS67-F1
#
_entry.id   AF-A0A0G0XS67-F1
#
_cell.length_a   1.000
_cell.length_b   1.000
_cell.length_c   1.000
_cell.angle_alpha   90.00
_cell.angle_beta   90.00
_cell.angle_gamma   90.00
#
_symmetry.space_group_name_H-M   'P 1'
#
loop_
_entity.id
_entity.type
_entity.pdbx_description
1 polymer ?
#
loop_
_entity_poly.entity_id
_entity_poly.type
_entity_poly.pdbx_seq_one_letter_code
_entity_poly.pdbx_strand_id
1 'polypeptide(L)'
;MAEKSNDMKKEVAGALSYVLGPITGIFFLVTNKDLFVRFHAMQSTVVFIVLFVLQWVLGITIILFPLSALIGVVGFVLWLILIYKAWQGEEWSVPILGKVSRDLLKKVK
;
A
#
# COMPACT_ATOMS: atom_id res chain seq x y z
N MET A 1 0.23 36.72 -11.51
CA MET A 1 0.55 35.35 -11.98
C MET A 1 0.00 34.42 -10.93
N ALA A 2 -1.01 33.62 -11.29
CA ALA A 2 -1.72 32.78 -10.33
C ALA A 2 -0.78 31.76 -9.69
N GLU A 3 -0.80 31.70 -8.36
CA GLU A 3 -0.17 30.67 -7.55
C GLU A 3 -0.76 29.33 -8.00
N LYS A 4 0.03 28.53 -8.72
CA LYS A 4 -0.35 27.18 -9.12
C LYS A 4 -0.45 26.39 -7.83
N SER A 5 -1.67 26.07 -7.39
CA SER A 5 -1.92 25.27 -6.19
C SER A 5 -0.96 24.08 -6.16
N ASN A 6 -0.34 23.85 -5.00
CA ASN A 6 0.66 22.82 -4.71
C ASN A 6 0.07 21.39 -4.81
N ASP A 7 -0.61 21.06 -5.91
CA ASP A 7 -1.10 19.72 -6.17
C ASP A 7 0.09 18.81 -6.41
N MET A 8 0.33 17.97 -5.42
CA MET A 8 1.36 16.95 -5.45
C MET A 8 1.13 16.03 -6.67
N LYS A 9 2.20 15.72 -7.39
CA LYS A 9 2.13 14.75 -8.50
C LYS A 9 1.53 13.43 -8.00
N LYS A 10 0.55 12.89 -8.74
CA LYS A 10 -0.17 11.66 -8.36
C LYS A 10 0.77 10.46 -8.14
N GLU A 11 1.88 10.40 -8.87
CA GLU A 11 2.90 9.35 -8.74
C GLU A 11 3.58 9.42 -7.36
N VAL A 12 3.88 10.64 -6.90
CA VAL A 12 4.45 10.89 -5.57
C VAL A 12 3.42 10.58 -4.49
N ALA A 13 2.17 11.03 -4.65
CA ALA A 13 1.10 10.72 -3.71
C ALA A 13 0.83 9.20 -3.61
N GLY A 14 0.82 8.50 -4.75
CA GLY A 14 0.70 7.04 -4.82
C GLY A 14 1.85 6.33 -4.10
N ALA A 15 3.10 6.78 -4.29
CA ALA A 15 4.25 6.25 -3.58
C ALA A 15 4.18 6.51 -2.06
N LEU A 16 3.82 7.73 -1.65
CA LEU A 16 3.67 8.11 -0.24
C LEU A 16 2.57 7.32 0.48
N SER A 17 1.55 6.85 -0.25
CA SER A 17 0.50 6.01 0.34
C SER A 17 1.04 4.72 0.98
N TYR A 18 2.22 4.24 0.57
CA TYR A 18 2.87 3.05 1.13
C TYR A 18 3.82 3.31 2.31
N VAL A 19 4.24 4.56 2.56
CA VAL A 19 5.37 4.85 3.46
C VAL A 19 5.10 4.43 4.91
N LEU A 20 3.90 4.71 5.42
CA LEU A 20 3.48 4.28 6.77
C LEU A 20 2.43 3.16 6.69
N GLY A 21 2.47 2.39 5.60
CA GLY A 21 1.51 1.32 5.32
C GLY A 21 0.06 1.80 5.38
N PRO A 22 -0.79 1.20 6.23
CA PRO A 22 -2.23 1.48 6.21
C PRO A 22 -2.55 2.89 6.69
N ILE A 23 -1.67 3.53 7.49
CA ILE A 23 -1.91 4.90 7.99
C ILE A 23 -1.92 5.89 6.82
N THR A 24 -0.85 5.93 6.03
CA THR A 24 -0.78 6.75 4.82
C THR A 24 -1.76 6.25 3.76
N GLY A 25 -1.98 4.95 3.64
CA GLY A 25 -2.96 4.37 2.73
C GLY A 25 -4.36 4.94 2.99
N ILE A 26 -4.86 4.88 4.23
CA ILE A 26 -6.18 5.40 4.58
C ILE A 26 -6.24 6.92 4.40
N PHE A 27 -5.20 7.64 4.81
CA PHE A 27 -5.12 9.09 4.62
C PHE A 27 -5.29 9.50 3.15
N PHE A 28 -4.50 8.91 2.25
CA PHE A 28 -4.59 9.20 0.81
C PHE A 28 -5.89 8.69 0.20
N LEU A 29 -6.46 7.58 0.70
CA LEU A 29 -7.73 7.05 0.22
C LEU A 29 -8.90 8.01 0.47
N VAL A 30 -8.89 8.73 1.60
CA VAL A 30 -9.95 9.67 2.01
C VAL A 30 -9.73 11.07 1.45
N THR A 31 -8.48 11.52 1.33
CA THR A 31 -8.15 12.91 0.96
C THR A 31 -7.97 13.14 -0.53
N ASN A 32 -7.67 12.10 -1.32
CA ASN A 32 -7.38 12.25 -2.75
C ASN A 32 -8.52 11.72 -3.62
N LYS A 33 -8.76 12.40 -4.75
CA LYS A 33 -9.80 12.03 -5.73
C LYS A 33 -9.26 11.30 -6.96
N ASP A 34 -7.95 11.38 -7.20
CA ASP A 34 -7.30 10.72 -8.34
C ASP A 34 -7.35 9.19 -8.18
N LEU A 35 -7.82 8.50 -9.22
CA LEU A 35 -8.05 7.05 -9.18
C LEU A 35 -6.76 6.24 -8.99
N PHE A 36 -5.64 6.71 -9.54
CA PHE A 36 -4.34 6.07 -9.38
C PHE A 36 -3.88 6.16 -7.92
N VAL A 37 -3.98 7.35 -7.32
CA VAL A 37 -3.64 7.53 -5.88
C VAL A 37 -4.55 6.67 -5.01
N ARG A 38 -5.86 6.67 -5.25
CA ARG A 38 -6.82 5.87 -4.48
C ARG A 38 -6.60 4.37 -4.63
N PHE A 39 -6.18 3.89 -5.79
CA PHE A 39 -5.80 2.49 -5.97
C PHE A 39 -4.58 2.11 -5.12
N HIS A 40 -3.48 2.87 -5.22
CA HIS A 40 -2.29 2.59 -4.41
C HIS A 40 -2.55 2.75 -2.90
N ALA A 41 -3.39 3.71 -2.52
CA ALA A 41 -3.85 3.91 -1.16
C ALA A 41 -4.62 2.70 -0.62
N MET A 42 -5.62 2.21 -1.36
CA MET A 42 -6.35 0.99 -0.98
C MET A 42 -5.44 -0.24 -0.95
N GLN A 43 -4.54 -0.39 -1.93
CA GLN A 43 -3.58 -1.48 -1.97
C GLN A 43 -2.61 -1.43 -0.78
N SER A 44 -2.14 -0.25 -0.38
CA SER A 44 -1.34 -0.07 0.82
C SER A 44 -2.10 -0.55 2.05
N THR A 45 -3.34 -0.08 2.24
CA THR A 45 -4.18 -0.49 3.38
C THR A 45 -4.36 -2.00 3.45
N VAL A 46 -4.73 -2.63 2.33
CA VAL A 46 -4.98 -4.08 2.28
C VAL A 46 -3.69 -4.88 2.51
N VAL A 47 -2.63 -4.57 1.77
CA VAL A 47 -1.36 -5.32 1.82
C VAL A 47 -0.78 -5.28 3.23
N PHE A 48 -0.70 -4.09 3.85
CA PHE A 48 -0.08 -3.98 5.15
C PHE A 48 -0.93 -4.54 6.29
N ILE A 49 -2.28 -4.45 6.23
CA ILE A 49 -3.14 -5.14 7.19
C ILE A 49 -2.92 -6.66 7.11
N VAL A 50 -2.88 -7.22 5.90
CA VAL A 50 -2.63 -8.66 5.70
C VAL A 50 -1.24 -9.05 6.22
N LEU A 51 -0.20 -8.27 5.91
CA LEU A 51 1.16 -8.54 6.40
C LEU A 51 1.25 -8.45 7.93
N PHE A 52 0.58 -7.47 8.57
CA PHE A 52 0.55 -7.37 10.02
C PHE A 52 -0.14 -8.56 10.68
N VAL A 53 -1.31 -8.96 10.18
CA VAL A 53 -2.02 -10.14 10.71
C VAL A 53 -1.17 -11.40 10.52
N LEU A 54 -0.54 -11.57 9.36
CA LEU A 54 0.34 -12.71 9.09
C LEU A 54 1.52 -12.75 10.06
N GLN A 55 2.19 -11.63 10.30
CA GLN A 55 3.31 -11.54 11.24
C GLN A 55 2.87 -11.85 12.68
N TRP A 56 1.74 -11.31 13.10
CA TRP A 56 1.17 -11.60 14.42
C TRP A 56 0.88 -13.09 14.60
N VAL A 57 0.23 -13.74 13.62
CA VAL A 57 -0.09 -15.18 13.67
C VAL A 57 1.18 -16.04 13.73
N LEU A 58 2.20 -15.72 12.92
CA LEU A 58 3.46 -16.47 12.91
C LEU A 58 4.25 -16.28 14.21
N GLY A 59 4.24 -15.08 14.77
CA GLY A 59 4.98 -14.73 16.00
C GLY A 59 4.42 -15.35 17.27
N ILE A 60 3.13 -15.72 17.30
CA ILE A 60 2.50 -16.36 18.48
C ILE A 60 3.03 -17.79 18.70
N THR A 61 3.49 -18.46 17.64
CA THR A 61 3.96 -19.85 17.73
C THR A 61 5.48 -19.92 17.71
N ILE A 62 6.08 -20.52 18.75
CA ILE A 62 7.54 -20.71 18.85
C ILE A 62 8.10 -21.50 17.65
N ILE A 63 7.31 -22.43 17.11
CA ILE A 63 7.70 -23.28 15.97
C ILE A 63 7.78 -22.50 14.66
N LEU A 64 6.86 -21.55 14.41
CA LEU A 64 6.86 -20.77 13.16
C LEU A 64 7.68 -19.48 13.26
N PHE A 65 8.24 -19.17 14.44
CA PHE A 65 9.03 -17.97 14.67
C PHE A 65 10.17 -17.78 13.64
N PRO A 66 10.95 -18.80 13.23
CA PRO A 66 11.97 -18.61 12.20
C PRO A 66 11.40 -18.18 10.83
N LEU A 67 10.15 -18.55 10.52
CA LEU A 67 9.47 -18.19 9.27
C LEU A 67 9.05 -16.70 9.27
N SER A 68 8.86 -16.09 10.44
CA SER A 68 8.52 -14.67 10.57
C SER A 68 9.61 -13.75 9.99
N ALA A 69 10.89 -14.14 10.14
CA ALA A 69 12.02 -13.39 9.60
C ALA A 69 12.01 -13.39 8.06
N LEU A 70 11.70 -14.54 7.45
CA LEU A 70 11.59 -14.65 5.99
C LEU A 70 10.44 -13.79 5.45
N ILE A 71 9.27 -13.81 6.11
CA ILE A 71 8.14 -12.95 5.76
C ILE A 71 8.50 -11.47 5.93
N GLY A 72 9.29 -11.12 6.95
CA GLY A 72 9.80 -9.76 7.14
C GLY A 72 10.63 -9.27 5.95
N VAL A 73 11.57 -10.09 5.48
CA VAL A 73 12.41 -9.77 4.32
C VAL A 73 11.57 -9.66 3.04
N VAL A 74 10.68 -10.62 2.78
CA VAL A 74 9.79 -10.59 1.60
C VAL A 74 8.87 -9.36 1.64
N GLY A 75 8.30 -9.05 2.81
CA GLY A 75 7.46 -7.88 3.02
C GLY A 75 8.22 -6.57 2.80
N PHE A 76 9.47 -6.49 3.25
CA PHE A 76 10.33 -5.32 3.02
C PHE A 76 10.66 -5.13 1.53
N VAL A 77 11.00 -6.20 0.82
CA VAL A 77 11.23 -6.14 -0.64
C VAL A 77 9.96 -5.72 -1.37
N LEU A 78 8.81 -6.30 -1.02
CA LEU A 78 7.52 -5.92 -1.58
C LEU A 78 7.21 -4.44 -1.35
N TRP A 79 7.46 -3.91 -0.15
CA TRP A 79 7.26 -2.50 0.18
C TRP A 79 8.06 -1.56 -0.73
N LEU A 80 9.34 -1.88 -0.97
CA LEU A 80 10.19 -1.11 -1.88
C LEU A 80 9.67 -1.15 -3.33
N ILE A 81 9.24 -2.32 -3.80
CA ILE A 81 8.65 -2.48 -5.14
C ILE A 81 7.39 -1.62 -5.27
N LEU A 82 6.52 -1.62 -4.26
CA LEU A 82 5.28 -0.85 -4.26
C LEU A 82 5.54 0.66 -4.35
N ILE A 83 6.48 1.18 -3.56
CA ILE A 83 6.90 2.58 -3.61
C ILE A 83 7.47 2.90 -5.00
N TYR A 84 8.42 2.10 -5.46
CA TYR A 84 9.12 2.34 -6.72
C TYR A 84 8.15 2.34 -7.91
N LYS A 85 7.27 1.34 -8.01
CA LYS A 85 6.29 1.22 -9.10
C LYS A 85 5.29 2.37 -9.10
N ALA A 86 4.78 2.75 -7.94
CA ALA A 86 3.89 3.91 -7.84
C ALA A 86 4.60 5.21 -8.23
N TRP A 87 5.86 5.38 -7.84
CA TRP A 87 6.65 6.56 -8.20
C TRP A 87 6.96 6.64 -9.70
N GLN A 88 7.13 5.49 -10.38
CA GLN A 88 7.25 5.43 -11.85
C GLN A 88 5.91 5.68 -12.59
N GLY A 89 4.81 5.83 -11.84
CA GLY A 89 3.47 5.98 -12.43
C GLY A 89 2.86 4.67 -12.92
N GLU A 90 3.41 3.53 -12.53
CA GLU A 90 2.86 2.22 -12.85
C GLU A 90 1.79 1.82 -11.83
N GLU A 91 0.57 1.56 -12.31
CA GLU A 91 -0.53 1.02 -11.50
C GLU A 91 -0.36 -0.48 -11.24
N TRP A 92 0.83 -0.86 -10.75
CA TRP A 92 1.21 -2.24 -10.51
C TRP A 92 0.43 -2.81 -9.31
N SER A 93 -0.12 -4.01 -9.51
CA SER A 93 -0.97 -4.67 -8.53
C SER A 93 -0.30 -5.89 -7.94
N VAL A 94 -0.29 -6.01 -6.60
CA VAL A 94 0.17 -7.25 -5.95
C VAL A 94 -0.71 -8.41 -6.40
N PRO A 95 -0.16 -9.56 -6.80
CA PRO A 95 -0.96 -10.73 -7.13
C PRO A 95 -1.94 -11.05 -5.98
N ILE A 96 -3.20 -11.37 -6.33
CA ILE A 96 -4.31 -11.61 -5.38
C ILE A 96 -4.76 -10.32 -4.66
N LEU A 97 -3.89 -9.68 -3.86
CA LEU A 97 -4.26 -8.54 -3.01
C LEU A 97 -4.60 -7.28 -3.81
N GLY A 98 -4.02 -7.10 -4.99
CA GLY A 98 -4.36 -6.02 -5.90
C GLY A 98 -5.78 -6.14 -6.45
N LYS A 99 -6.25 -7.37 -6.75
CA LYS A 99 -7.65 -7.60 -7.15
C LYS A 99 -8.60 -7.27 -5.99
N VAL A 100 -8.27 -7.74 -4.79
CA VAL A 100 -9.04 -7.42 -3.56
C VAL A 100 -9.12 -5.90 -3.37
N SER A 101 -7.99 -5.21 -3.56
CA SER A 101 -7.93 -3.75 -3.44
C SER A 101 -8.84 -3.04 -4.44
N ARG A 102 -8.88 -3.49 -5.71
CA ARG A 102 -9.81 -2.93 -6.71
C ARG A 102 -11.27 -3.17 -6.33
N ASP A 103 -11.60 -4.37 -5.87
CA ASP A 103 -12.96 -4.73 -5.53
C ASP A 103 -13.46 -4.00 -4.27
N LEU A 104 -12.58 -3.78 -3.29
CA LEU A 104 -12.87 -2.94 -2.12
C LEU A 104 -12.99 -1.46 -2.51
N LEU A 105 -12.11 -0.95 -3.38
CA LEU A 105 -12.16 0.44 -3.83
C LEU A 105 -13.50 0.76 -4.51
N LYS A 106 -14.06 -0.17 -5.30
CA LYS A 106 -15.39 0.02 -5.92
C LYS A 106 -16.52 0.18 -4.90
N LYS A 107 -16.35 -0.34 -3.68
CA LYS A 107 -17.34 -0.25 -2.59
C LYS A 107 -17.20 1.05 -1.78
N VAL A 108 -16.03 1.67 -1.82
CA VAL A 108 -15.72 2.92 -1.10
C VAL A 108 -15.80 4.07 -2.11
N LYS A 109 -16.97 4.72 -2.21
CA LYS A 109 -17.16 5.89 -3.08
C LYS A 109 -16.32 7.06 -2.62
#